data_AF-A0A7K4D8Z2-F1
#
_entry.id   AF-A0A7K4D8Z2-F1
#
_cell.length_a   1.000
_cell.length_b   1.000
_cell.length_c   1.000
_cell.angle_alpha   90.00
_cell.angle_beta   90.00
_cell.angle_gamma   90.00
#
_symmetry.space_group_name_H-M   'P 1'
#
loop_
_entity.id
_entity.type
_entity.pdbx_description
1 polymer ?
#
loop_
_entity_poly.entity_id
_entity_poly.type
_entity_poly.pdbx_seq_one_letter_code
_entity_poly.pdbx_strand_id
1 'polypeptide(L)'
;MRKSFALTISLLLLVSVFGIISTMAIPNGHKVTATPDKVKVGELITVTTNFYSEDPTIIADGNIPKGDAVLVSRPQLLEAGGPDETYTWVYRATQAGTIRFDFSGKTLEAVIPRVSNPVTITKASYPMNKFMNILGFGTEGA
;
A
#
# COMPACT_ATOMS: atom_id res chain seq x y z
N MET A 1 -40.21 32.67 13.52
CA MET A 1 -40.13 31.27 13.01
C MET A 1 -39.01 31.26 11.96
N ARG A 2 -37.76 30.99 12.35
CA ARG A 2 -37.12 29.68 12.53
C ARG A 2 -37.11 28.81 11.26
N LYS A 3 -35.90 28.70 10.70
CA LYS A 3 -35.29 27.49 10.13
C LYS A 3 -35.85 27.00 8.79
N SER A 4 -35.35 27.55 7.68
CA SER A 4 -35.46 26.89 6.37
C SER A 4 -34.24 27.04 5.46
N PHE A 5 -33.15 27.68 5.91
CA PHE A 5 -31.94 27.86 5.09
C PHE A 5 -30.79 26.89 5.39
N ALA A 6 -30.95 25.98 6.35
CA ALA A 6 -29.87 25.07 6.77
C ALA A 6 -29.92 23.68 6.12
N LEU A 7 -30.99 23.31 5.40
CA LEU A 7 -31.18 21.91 4.98
C LEU A 7 -30.64 21.61 3.57
N THR A 8 -30.46 22.59 2.70
CA THR A 8 -30.03 22.35 1.30
C THR A 8 -28.52 22.25 1.11
N ILE A 9 -27.71 22.76 2.04
CA ILE A 9 -26.23 22.72 1.92
C ILE A 9 -25.65 21.44 2.54
N SER A 10 -26.36 20.78 3.46
CA SER A 10 -25.86 19.55 4.11
C SER A 10 -25.91 18.30 3.21
N LEU A 11 -26.59 18.35 2.05
CA LEU A 11 -26.57 17.24 1.09
C LEU A 11 -25.38 17.32 0.11
N LEU A 12 -24.59 18.39 0.15
CA LEU A 12 -23.45 18.62 -0.75
C LEU A 12 -22.11 18.06 -0.24
N LEU A 13 -22.12 17.23 0.82
CA LEU A 13 -20.93 16.64 1.44
C LEU A 13 -20.96 15.10 1.47
N LEU A 14 -21.53 14.49 0.43
CA LEU A 14 -21.15 13.13 0.01
C LEU A 14 -20.08 13.20 -1.09
N VAL A 15 -19.05 14.02 -0.85
CA VAL A 15 -17.76 13.91 -1.52
C VAL A 15 -17.05 12.73 -0.86
N SER A 16 -17.34 11.51 -1.31
CA SER A 16 -16.51 10.35 -1.00
C SER A 16 -16.01 9.76 -2.31
N VAL A 17 -14.87 10.29 -2.73
CA VAL A 17 -13.72 9.59 -3.33
C VAL A 17 -14.07 8.29 -4.06
N PHE A 18 -14.81 8.40 -5.17
CA PHE A 18 -14.56 7.49 -6.28
C PHE A 18 -13.50 8.17 -7.13
N GLY A 19 -12.24 8.00 -6.72
CA GLY A 19 -11.12 8.21 -7.62
C GLY A 19 -11.39 7.36 -8.85
N ILE A 20 -11.58 8.01 -10.00
CA ILE A 20 -11.59 7.35 -11.30
C ILE A 20 -10.20 6.75 -11.52
N ILE A 21 -10.00 5.49 -11.11
CA ILE A 21 -8.92 4.68 -11.66
C ILE A 21 -9.38 4.29 -13.06
N SER A 22 -9.13 5.17 -14.03
CA SER A 22 -9.16 4.80 -15.44
C SER A 22 -8.05 3.77 -15.66
N THR A 23 -8.37 2.49 -15.59
CA THR A 23 -7.54 1.47 -16.21
C THR A 23 -7.98 1.36 -17.66
N MET A 24 -7.16 1.91 -18.56
CA MET A 24 -7.12 1.39 -19.90
C MET A 24 -6.61 -0.04 -19.74
N ALA A 25 -7.49 -1.03 -19.90
CA ALA A 25 -7.06 -2.42 -19.97
C ALA A 25 -6.15 -2.54 -21.20
N ILE A 26 -4.84 -2.55 -20.97
CA ILE A 26 -3.86 -2.96 -21.98
C ILE A 26 -3.93 -4.48 -21.96
N PRO A 27 -4.50 -5.14 -22.97
CA PRO A 27 -4.70 -6.59 -22.94
C PRO A 27 -3.38 -7.39 -22.91
N ASN A 28 -2.23 -6.72 -23.00
CA ASN A 28 -0.87 -7.29 -22.89
C ASN A 28 0.06 -6.44 -21.98
N GLY A 29 -0.49 -5.68 -21.03
CA GLY A 29 0.29 -4.82 -20.13
C GLY A 29 0.88 -5.56 -18.94
N HIS A 30 2.14 -5.29 -18.59
CA HIS A 30 2.68 -5.68 -17.30
C HIS A 30 1.85 -5.05 -16.18
N LYS A 31 1.26 -5.89 -15.32
CA LYS A 31 0.45 -5.47 -14.17
C LYS A 31 1.23 -5.72 -12.90
N VAL A 32 1.30 -4.69 -12.06
CA VAL A 32 1.88 -4.76 -10.72
C VAL A 32 0.84 -4.21 -9.74
N THR A 33 0.47 -4.97 -8.73
CA THR A 33 -0.50 -4.55 -7.71
C THR A 33 0.00 -4.86 -6.30
N ALA A 34 -0.27 -3.96 -5.35
CA ALA A 34 0.07 -4.10 -3.95
C ALA A 34 -1.21 -4.01 -3.09
N THR A 35 -1.37 -4.90 -2.12
CA THR A 35 -2.57 -5.02 -1.28
C THR A 35 -2.21 -5.39 0.15
N PRO A 36 -2.86 -4.79 1.17
CA PRO A 36 -3.82 -3.70 1.06
C PRO A 36 -3.13 -2.35 0.73
N ASP A 37 -3.91 -1.36 0.30
CA ASP A 37 -3.43 0.00 -0.02
C ASP A 37 -3.15 0.85 1.23
N LYS A 38 -3.58 0.37 2.40
CA LYS A 38 -3.33 0.97 3.71
C LYS A 38 -2.97 -0.10 4.73
N VAL A 39 -1.87 0.12 5.44
CA VAL A 39 -1.36 -0.76 6.49
C VAL A 39 -0.84 0.05 7.68
N LYS A 40 -0.60 -0.61 8.80
CA LYS A 40 0.19 -0.12 9.93
C LYS A 40 1.60 -0.70 9.89
N VAL A 41 2.56 -0.01 10.51
CA VAL A 41 3.88 -0.59 10.80
C VAL A 41 3.70 -1.95 11.49
N GLY A 42 4.37 -2.97 10.97
CA GLY A 42 4.29 -4.35 11.41
C GLY A 42 3.32 -5.23 10.60
N GLU A 43 2.39 -4.67 9.84
CA GLU A 43 1.46 -5.44 8.99
C GLU A 43 2.12 -5.88 7.67
N LEU A 44 1.49 -6.86 7.00
CA LEU A 44 1.97 -7.42 5.75
C LEU A 44 1.37 -6.69 4.54
N ILE A 45 2.18 -6.61 3.48
CA ILE A 45 1.83 -6.09 2.16
C ILE A 45 2.12 -7.20 1.14
N THR A 46 1.13 -7.56 0.36
CA THR A 46 1.25 -8.54 -0.73
C THR A 46 1.38 -7.79 -2.05
N VAL A 47 2.42 -8.10 -2.82
CA VAL A 47 2.67 -7.54 -4.15
C VAL A 47 2.56 -8.65 -5.17
N THR A 48 1.75 -8.44 -6.23
CA THR A 48 1.52 -9.43 -7.28
C THR A 48 1.82 -8.88 -8.66
N THR A 49 2.41 -9.69 -9.53
CA THR A 49 2.65 -9.36 -10.94
C THR A 49 2.21 -10.49 -11.88
N ASN A 50 1.99 -10.16 -13.15
CA ASN A 50 1.79 -11.13 -14.23
C ASN A 50 3.08 -11.45 -15.02
N PHE A 51 4.25 -11.14 -14.44
CA PHE A 51 5.56 -11.39 -15.03
C PHE A 51 6.58 -11.67 -13.94
N TYR A 52 7.51 -12.58 -14.20
CA TYR A 52 8.61 -12.82 -13.26
C TYR A 52 9.64 -11.69 -13.34
N SER A 53 10.22 -11.34 -12.20
CA SER A 53 11.36 -10.43 -12.10
C SER A 53 12.10 -10.69 -10.79
N GLU A 54 13.23 -10.01 -10.62
CA GLU A 54 13.88 -9.91 -9.32
C GLU A 54 13.02 -9.13 -8.31
N ASP A 55 13.47 -9.07 -7.06
CA ASP A 55 12.84 -8.28 -6.01
C ASP A 55 12.73 -6.79 -6.45
N PRO A 56 11.54 -6.17 -6.33
CA PRO A 56 11.33 -4.77 -6.71
C PRO A 56 12.05 -3.80 -5.79
N THR A 57 12.33 -2.61 -6.31
CA THR A 57 12.85 -1.50 -5.51
C THR A 57 11.70 -0.77 -4.83
N ILE A 58 11.86 -0.47 -3.54
CA ILE A 58 10.90 0.37 -2.80
C ILE A 58 11.20 1.85 -3.06
N ILE A 59 10.26 2.56 -3.68
CA ILE A 59 10.37 3.98 -4.03
C ILE A 59 9.32 4.83 -3.31
N ALA A 60 9.53 6.15 -3.29
CA ALA A 60 8.54 7.11 -2.81
C ALA A 60 7.40 7.31 -3.84
N ASP A 61 6.23 7.73 -3.37
CA ASP A 61 5.14 8.20 -4.24
C ASP A 61 5.26 9.71 -4.44
N GLY A 62 6.04 10.12 -5.45
CA GLY A 62 6.33 11.53 -5.72
C GLY A 62 7.02 12.22 -4.55
N ASN A 63 6.47 13.36 -4.10
CA ASN A 63 7.01 14.16 -2.99
C ASN A 63 6.46 13.76 -1.61
N ILE A 64 5.73 12.65 -1.51
CA ILE A 64 5.17 12.17 -0.23
C ILE A 64 6.30 11.54 0.60
N PRO A 65 6.35 11.76 1.93
CA PRO A 65 7.34 11.12 2.80
C PRO A 65 7.41 9.61 2.57
N LYS A 66 8.62 9.15 2.24
CA LYS A 66 8.87 7.74 1.92
C LYS A 66 8.73 6.87 3.17
N GLY A 67 7.86 5.87 3.10
CA GLY A 67 7.78 4.80 4.09
C GLY A 67 8.85 3.73 3.84
N ASP A 68 8.76 2.60 4.53
CA ASP A 68 9.67 1.49 4.28
C ASP A 68 9.03 0.14 4.62
N ALA A 69 9.54 -0.92 3.99
CA ALA A 69 9.12 -2.28 4.22
C ALA A 69 10.27 -3.27 3.99
N VAL A 70 10.26 -4.40 4.71
CA VAL A 70 11.24 -5.48 4.57
C VAL A 70 10.61 -6.68 3.88
N LEU A 71 11.34 -7.30 2.97
CA LEU A 71 10.89 -8.52 2.29
C LEU A 71 10.75 -9.69 3.28
N VAL A 72 9.63 -10.40 3.19
CA VAL A 72 9.29 -11.58 4.00
C VAL A 72 9.36 -12.85 3.14
N SER A 73 8.77 -12.83 1.95
CA SER A 73 8.80 -13.96 1.01
C SER A 73 8.74 -13.50 -0.44
N ARG A 74 9.18 -14.37 -1.36
CA ARG A 74 9.25 -14.14 -2.80
C ARG A 74 8.78 -15.39 -3.58
N PRO A 75 8.46 -15.27 -4.88
CA PRO A 75 8.05 -16.41 -5.70
C PRO A 75 9.16 -17.47 -5.80
N GLN A 76 8.80 -18.76 -5.84
CA GLN A 76 9.74 -19.84 -6.13
C GLN A 76 9.91 -20.00 -7.64
N LEU A 77 11.15 -20.20 -8.10
CA LEU A 77 11.52 -20.29 -9.52
C LEU A 77 11.11 -21.60 -10.21
N LEU A 78 10.63 -22.60 -9.47
CA LEU A 78 10.36 -23.93 -10.01
C LEU A 78 9.06 -24.03 -10.82
N GLU A 79 8.16 -23.05 -10.69
CA GLU A 79 6.85 -23.03 -11.37
C GLU A 79 6.76 -21.94 -12.47
N ALA A 80 7.76 -21.06 -12.56
CA ALA A 80 7.77 -19.89 -13.44
C ALA A 80 7.78 -20.29 -14.92
N GLY A 81 6.61 -20.39 -15.55
CA GLY A 81 6.53 -20.84 -16.94
C GLY A 81 5.17 -20.82 -17.61
N GLY A 82 4.10 -20.46 -16.90
CA GLY A 82 2.75 -20.40 -17.48
C GLY A 82 2.38 -19.00 -18.01
N PRO A 83 1.63 -18.88 -19.13
CA PRO A 83 1.17 -17.60 -19.67
C PRO A 83 0.16 -16.83 -18.77
N ASP A 84 -0.26 -17.39 -17.63
CA ASP A 84 -1.21 -16.79 -16.68
C ASP A 84 -0.71 -16.80 -15.23
N GLU A 85 0.60 -16.96 -15.03
CA GLU A 85 1.15 -17.13 -13.69
C GLU A 85 1.21 -15.80 -12.92
N THR A 86 0.75 -15.84 -11.68
CA THR A 86 0.84 -14.70 -10.76
C THR A 86 2.00 -14.88 -9.80
N TYR A 87 2.97 -13.97 -9.89
CA TYR A 87 4.13 -13.96 -9.01
C TYR A 87 3.83 -13.09 -7.80
N THR A 88 4.10 -13.62 -6.59
CA THR A 88 3.77 -12.98 -5.33
C THR A 88 5.00 -12.72 -4.46
N TRP A 89 5.17 -11.46 -4.03
CA TRP A 89 6.08 -11.06 -2.96
C TRP A 89 5.27 -10.65 -1.73
N VAL A 90 5.81 -10.93 -0.55
CA VAL A 90 5.24 -10.46 0.71
C VAL A 90 6.27 -9.60 1.42
N TYR A 91 5.86 -8.41 1.84
CA TYR A 91 6.66 -7.46 2.60
C TYR A 91 6.01 -7.18 3.94
N ARG A 92 6.81 -6.79 4.94
CA ARG A 92 6.34 -6.28 6.23
C ARG A 92 6.65 -4.80 6.33
N ALA A 93 5.64 -3.98 6.61
CA ALA A 93 5.82 -2.54 6.79
C ALA A 93 6.70 -2.24 8.02
N THR A 94 7.72 -1.39 7.85
CA THR A 94 8.68 -1.04 8.91
C THR A 94 8.66 0.44 9.27
N GLN A 95 8.31 1.32 8.33
CA GLN A 95 8.30 2.76 8.54
C GLN A 95 7.06 3.42 7.94
N ALA A 96 6.46 4.35 8.71
CA ALA A 96 5.33 5.14 8.25
C ALA A 96 5.70 6.06 7.08
N GLY A 97 4.79 6.22 6.13
CA GLY A 97 4.99 6.95 4.87
C GLY A 97 4.26 6.26 3.73
N THR A 98 4.43 6.73 2.50
CA THR A 98 3.83 6.08 1.32
C THR A 98 4.91 5.47 0.44
N ILE A 99 4.72 4.22 0.04
CA ILE A 99 5.65 3.47 -0.79
C ILE A 99 4.99 2.95 -2.07
N ARG A 100 5.82 2.69 -3.09
CA ARG A 100 5.46 1.89 -4.26
C ARG A 100 6.56 0.85 -4.54
N PHE A 101 6.19 -0.22 -5.22
CA PHE A 101 7.12 -1.28 -5.65
C PHE A 101 7.42 -1.10 -7.14
N ASP A 102 8.68 -0.87 -7.47
CA ASP A 102 9.16 -0.58 -8.82
C ASP A 102 10.01 -1.71 -9.40
N PHE A 103 9.55 -2.27 -10.52
CA PHE A 103 10.24 -3.29 -11.31
C PHE A 103 10.88 -2.72 -12.59
N SER A 104 10.82 -1.41 -12.83
CA SER A 104 11.20 -0.78 -14.11
C SER A 104 12.70 -0.81 -14.36
N GLY A 105 13.54 -0.84 -13.31
CA GLY A 105 15.00 -0.94 -13.43
C GLY A 105 15.54 -2.35 -13.64
N LYS A 106 14.66 -3.35 -13.83
CA LYS A 106 15.03 -4.78 -13.83
C LYS A 106 15.00 -5.45 -15.21
N THR A 107 14.63 -4.73 -16.26
CA THR A 107 14.64 -5.23 -17.64
C THR A 107 15.29 -4.21 -18.58
N LEU A 108 16.15 -4.68 -19.50
CA LEU A 108 16.84 -3.87 -20.52
C LEU A 108 15.90 -3.28 -21.60
N GLU A 109 14.64 -3.71 -21.64
CA GLU A 109 13.62 -3.16 -22.53
C GLU A 109 12.90 -1.97 -21.88
N ALA A 110 12.96 -0.82 -22.53
CA ALA A 110 12.51 0.46 -22.02
C ALA A 110 10.98 0.68 -22.12
N VAL A 111 10.47 1.54 -21.23
CA VAL A 111 9.27 2.40 -21.35
C VAL A 111 7.88 1.83 -21.02
N ILE A 112 7.75 0.81 -20.15
CA ILE A 112 6.46 0.58 -19.46
C ILE A 112 6.69 0.70 -17.96
N PRO A 113 6.03 1.64 -17.25
CA PRO A 113 6.17 1.74 -15.81
C PRO A 113 5.62 0.46 -15.17
N ARG A 114 6.51 -0.33 -14.56
CA ARG A 114 6.15 -1.55 -13.83
C ARG A 114 6.09 -1.25 -12.34
N VAL A 115 5.21 -0.33 -11.99
CA VAL A 115 5.12 0.20 -10.62
C VAL A 115 3.75 -0.12 -10.03
N SER A 116 3.71 -0.63 -8.81
CA SER A 116 2.47 -0.91 -8.08
C SER A 116 1.64 0.36 -7.84
N ASN A 117 0.37 0.21 -7.44
CA ASN A 117 -0.36 1.26 -6.73
C ASN A 117 0.39 1.69 -5.43
N PRO A 118 0.16 2.90 -4.92
CA PRO A 118 0.73 3.32 -3.64
C PRO A 118 0.15 2.52 -2.47
N VAL A 119 0.98 2.32 -1.45
CA VAL A 119 0.60 1.75 -0.15
C VAL A 119 0.94 2.76 0.93
N THR A 120 -0.07 3.19 1.69
CA THR A 120 0.09 4.11 2.82
C THR A 120 0.35 3.32 4.10
N ILE A 121 1.51 3.54 4.71
CA ILE A 121 1.91 2.96 5.99
C ILE A 121 1.67 3.98 7.09
N THR A 122 0.81 3.66 8.03
CA THR A 122 0.54 4.47 9.22
C THR A 122 1.34 3.93 10.41
N LYS A 123 1.60 4.77 11.41
CA LYS A 123 2.25 4.31 12.64
C LYS A 123 1.37 3.25 13.30
N ALA A 124 2.00 2.23 13.87
CA ALA A 124 1.29 1.29 14.74
C ALA A 124 0.62 2.08 15.88
N SER A 125 -0.62 1.71 16.20
CA SER A 125 -1.28 2.24 17.40
C SER A 125 -0.46 1.79 18.61
N TYR A 126 -0.05 2.73 19.46
CA TYR A 126 0.53 2.37 20.75
C TYR A 126 -0.52 1.56 21.53
N PRO A 127 -0.18 0.37 22.03
CA PRO A 127 -1.13 -0.42 22.80
C PRO A 127 -1.53 0.36 24.06
N MET A 128 -2.82 0.32 24.42
CA MET A 128 -3.39 1.16 25.47
C MET A 128 -2.67 0.99 26.81
N ASN A 129 -2.24 -0.23 27.14
CA ASN A 129 -1.43 -0.50 28.34
C ASN A 129 -0.12 0.30 28.37
N LYS A 130 0.58 0.46 27.24
CA LYS A 130 1.78 1.30 27.18
C LYS A 130 1.45 2.79 27.25
N PHE A 131 0.31 3.20 26.69
CA PHE A 131 -0.18 4.57 26.82
C PHE A 131 -0.50 4.92 28.28
N MET A 132 -1.17 4.02 28.99
CA MET A 132 -1.51 4.18 30.41
C MET A 132 -0.26 4.24 31.29
N ASN A 133 0.76 3.42 31.02
CA ASN A 133 2.06 3.53 31.71
C ASN A 133 2.72 4.91 31.50
N ILE A 134 2.70 5.46 30.27
CA ILE A 134 3.25 6.80 29.98
C ILE A 134 2.50 7.90 30.73
N LEU A 135 1.19 7.75 30.87
CA LEU A 135 0.33 8.69 31.59
C LEU A 135 0.34 8.50 33.12
N GLY A 136 1.11 7.54 33.64
CA GLY A 136 1.20 7.26 35.08
C GLY A 136 0.05 6.41 35.65
N PHE A 137 -0.81 5.85 34.79
CA PHE A 137 -1.92 4.98 35.18
C PHE A 137 -1.55 3.48 35.17
N GLY A 138 -0.27 3.15 35.05
CA GLY A 138 0.18 1.80 34.75
C GLY A 138 1.35 1.36 35.62
N THR A 139 1.08 1.19 36.91
CA THR A 139 1.34 0.02 37.77
C THR A 139 1.16 0.45 39.21
N GLU A 140 -0.05 0.29 39.74
CA GLU A 140 -0.27 0.10 41.17
C GLU A 140 -0.88 -1.30 41.35
N GLY A 141 -0.08 -2.25 41.84
CA GLY A 141 -0.56 -3.54 42.34
C GLY A 141 -0.38 -4.74 41.42
N ALA A 142 0.77 -5.39 41.50
CA ALA A 142 0.94 -6.84 41.73
C ALA A 142 2.44 -7.17 41.86
#